data_AF-A0A4W4FN33-F1
#
_entry.id   AF-A0A4W4FN33-F1
#
_cell.length_a   1.000
_cell.length_b   1.000
_cell.length_c   1.000
_cell.angle_alpha   90.00
_cell.angle_beta   90.00
_cell.angle_gamma   90.00
#
_symmetry.space_group_name_H-M   'P 1'
#
loop_
_entity.id
_entity.type
_entity.pdbx_description
1 polymer ?
#
loop_
_entity_poly.entity_id
_entity_poly.type
_entity_poly.pdbx_seq_one_letter_code
_entity_poly.pdbx_strand_id
1 'polypeptide(L)' 'MAYRGQGQKVQKVMVQPINLIFRYLQNGFDEYMNLVLDDAEEVHMKTKNRKPLGRIMLKGDNITLLQSVSN' A
#
# COMPACT_ATOMS: atom_id res chain seq x y z
N MET A 1 19.73 -3.95 -8.51
CA MET A 1 19.92 -2.76 -7.66
C MET A 1 18.99 -2.90 -6.48
N ALA A 2 19.53 -3.11 -5.27
CA ALA A 2 18.74 -3.31 -4.06
C ALA A 2 18.83 -2.05 -3.20
N TYR A 3 17.71 -1.35 -3.01
CA TYR A 3 17.66 -0.16 -2.15
C TYR A 3 17.52 -0.60 -0.69
N ARG A 4 18.62 -0.44 0.05
CA ARG A 4 18.68 -0.58 1.51
C ARG A 4 18.12 0.69 2.19
N GLY A 5 17.24 0.47 3.16
CA GLY A 5 17.20 1.20 4.42
C GLY A 5 16.71 2.64 4.40
N GLN A 6 15.39 2.84 4.49
CA GLN A 6 14.81 4.02 5.13
C GLN A 6 13.83 3.55 6.19
N GLY A 7 13.89 4.15 7.38
CA GLY A 7 13.06 3.80 8.54
C GLY A 7 11.58 3.68 8.15
N GLN A 8 10.85 2.80 8.86
CA GLN A 8 9.52 2.30 8.48
C GLN A 8 8.51 3.43 8.21
N LYS A 9 8.53 4.00 7.01
CA LYS A 9 7.53 4.96 6.51
C LYS A 9 6.39 4.14 5.94
N VAL A 10 5.33 4.01 6.73
CA VAL A 10 4.09 3.37 6.27
C VAL A 10 3.40 4.30 5.28
N GLN A 11 3.03 3.77 4.12
CA GLN A 11 2.28 4.49 3.10
C GLN A 11 0.90 3.86 2.95
N LYS A 12 -0.10 4.69 2.61
CA LYS A 12 -1.48 4.26 2.31
C LYS A 12 -1.71 4.30 0.80
N VAL A 13 -2.24 3.22 0.23
CA VAL A 13 -2.79 3.19 -1.14
C VAL A 13 -4.31 3.15 -1.09
N MET A 14 -4.99 3.92 -1.93
CA MET A 14 -6.43 3.80 -2.17
C MET A 14 -6.72 3.21 -3.56
N VAL A 15 -7.69 2.30 -3.63
CA VAL A 15 -8.21 1.75 -4.91
C VAL A 15 -9.68 2.13 -5.10
N GLN A 16 -10.15 2.15 -6.35
CA GLN A 16 -11.56 2.40 -6.66
C GLN A 16 -12.45 1.21 -6.21
N PRO A 17 -13.69 1.41 -5.72
CA PRO A 17 -14.32 2.62 -5.19
C PRO A 17 -14.04 2.80 -3.67
N ILE A 18 -13.25 3.83 -3.34
CA ILE A 18 -12.97 4.62 -2.10
C ILE A 18 -12.83 3.88 -0.74
N ASN A 19 -13.42 2.71 -0.54
CA ASN A 19 -13.51 2.08 0.77
C ASN A 19 -12.26 1.31 1.19
N LEU A 20 -11.30 1.09 0.27
CA LEU A 20 -10.17 0.20 0.46
C LEU A 20 -8.86 0.97 0.60
N ILE A 21 -8.19 0.81 1.74
CA ILE A 21 -6.84 1.33 1.97
C ILE A 21 -5.87 0.18 2.21
N PHE A 22 -4.74 0.18 1.50
CA PHE A 22 -3.58 -0.64 1.82
C PHE A 22 -2.55 0.16 2.62
N ARG A 23 -2.25 -0.23 3.86
CA ARG A 23 -1.06 0.25 4.57
C ARG A 23 0.12 -0.66 4.24
N TYR A 24 1.28 -0.11 3.90
CA TYR A 24 2.44 -0.90 3.51
C TYR A 24 3.78 -0.14 3.64
N LEU A 25 4.88 -0.89 3.58
CA LEU A 25 6.23 -0.40 3.36
C LEU A 25 6.60 -0.55 1.89
N GLN A 26 6.97 0.55 1.23
CA GLN A 26 7.28 0.55 -0.20
C GLN A 26 8.74 0.13 -0.45
N ASN A 27 8.93 -0.95 -1.22
CA ASN A 27 10.26 -1.44 -1.61
C ASN A 27 10.69 -1.03 -3.04
N GLY A 28 9.76 -0.60 -3.90
CA GLY A 28 10.03 -0.15 -5.29
C GLY A 28 8.75 0.12 -6.10
N PHE A 29 8.87 0.79 -7.25
CA PHE A 29 7.80 1.02 -8.23
C PHE A 29 8.34 0.89 -9.66
N ASP A 30 7.51 0.46 -10.62
CA ASP A 30 7.81 0.41 -12.05
C ASP A 30 7.06 1.52 -12.83
N GLU A 31 7.27 1.61 -14.14
CA GLU A 31 6.60 2.58 -15.03
C GLU A 31 5.07 2.44 -15.06
N TYR A 32 4.56 1.27 -14.69
CA TYR A 32 3.14 0.96 -14.59
C TYR A 32 2.60 1.17 -13.17
N MET A 33 3.42 1.64 -12.23
CA MET A 33 3.12 1.78 -10.81
C MET A 33 2.64 0.48 -10.14
N ASN A 34 3.11 -0.68 -10.60
CA ASN A 34 2.94 -1.91 -9.83
C ASN A 34 3.80 -1.83 -8.57
N LEU A 35 3.20 -2.20 -7.44
CA LEU A 35 3.84 -2.10 -6.14
C LEU A 35 3.89 -3.46 -5.45
N VAL A 36 5.06 -3.84 -4.94
CA VAL A 36 5.19 -4.95 -4.01
C VAL A 36 5.09 -4.38 -2.59
N LEU A 37 4.08 -4.83 -1.86
CA LEU A 37 3.77 -4.39 -0.50
C LEU A 37 4.18 -5.51 0.48
N ASP A 38 5.01 -5.18 1.47
CA ASP A 38 5.23 -6.04 2.63
C ASP A 38 4.29 -5.64 3.77
N ASP A 39 3.84 -6.62 4.56
CA ASP A 39 2.91 -6.47 5.68
C ASP A 39 1.63 -5.68 5.35
N ALA A 40 1.06 -5.92 4.17
CA ALA A 40 -0.11 -5.22 3.70
C ALA A 40 -1.35 -5.56 4.54
N GLU A 41 -2.16 -4.54 4.84
CA GLU A 41 -3.48 -4.67 5.46
C GLU A 41 -4.54 -4.05 4.56
N GLU A 42 -5.64 -4.75 4.36
CA GLU A 42 -6.85 -4.21 3.74
C GLU A 42 -7.70 -3.54 4.82
N VAL A 43 -7.95 -2.23 4.70
CA VAL A 43 -8.77 -1.47 5.65
C VAL A 43 -10.07 -1.01 5.01
N HIS A 44 -11.19 -1.43 5.59
CA HIS A 44 -12.52 -0.98 5.21
C HIS A 44 -12.88 0.28 5.99
N MET A 45 -12.89 1.44 5.33
CA MET A 45 -13.05 2.74 6.00
C MET A 45 -14.33 2.90 6.82
N LYS A 46 -15.44 2.31 6.36
CA LYS A 46 -16.77 2.41 6.98
C LYS A 46 -16.92 1.53 8.21
N THR A 47 -16.51 0.26 8.10
CA THR A 47 -16.62 -0.73 9.18
C THR A 47 -15.41 -0.72 10.12
N LYS A 48 -14.34 -0.03 9.74
CA LYS A 48 -13.02 -0.07 10.41
C LYS A 48 -12.40 -1.46 10.48
N ASN A 49 -12.93 -2.42 9.72
CA ASN A 49 -12.37 -3.76 9.64
C ASN A 49 -10.99 -3.71 8.97
N ARG A 50 -10.05 -4.47 9.52
CA ARG A 50 -8.69 -4.62 9.03
C ARG A 50 -8.43 -6.08 8.77
N LYS A 51 -8.04 -6.42 7.54
CA LYS A 51 -7.68 -7.77 7.16
C LYS A 51 -6.19 -7.80 6.80
N PRO A 52 -5.35 -8.53 7.56
CA PRO A 52 -3.95 -8.70 7.19
C PRO A 52 -3.87 -9.56 5.92
N LEU A 53 -3.05 -9.13 4.97
CA LEU A 53 -2.80 -9.82 3.70
C LEU A 53 -1.35 -10.30 3.57
N GLY A 54 -0.42 -9.72 4.34
CA GLY A 54 1.00 -10.06 4.26
C GLY A 54 1.63 -9.48 2.99
N ARG A 55 2.45 -10.28 2.28
CA ARG A 55 3.14 -9.83 1.06
C ARG A 55 2.22 -9.95 -0.16
N ILE A 56 1.93 -8.82 -0.82
CA ILE A 56 1.10 -8.79 -2.04
C ILE A 56 1.72 -7.92 -3.13
N MET A 57 1.31 -8.16 -4.38
CA MET A 57 1.60 -7.27 -5.52
C MET A 57 0.32 -6.53 -5.92
N LEU A 58 0.35 -5.20 -5.83
CA LEU A 58 -0.75 -4.33 -6.25
C LEU A 58 -0.48 -3.86 -7.68
N LYS A 59 -1.49 -3.98 -8.55
CA LYS A 59 -1.41 -3.51 -9.93
C LYS A 59 -1.68 -2.00 -9.99
N GLY A 60 -0.88 -1.26 -10.75
CA GLY A 60 -0.91 0.21 -10.73
C GLY A 60 -2.15 0.84 -11.38
N ASP A 61 -2.83 0.12 -12.27
CA ASP A 61 -4.14 0.49 -12.84
C ASP A 61 -5.24 0.64 -11.77
N ASN A 62 -5.11 -0.07 -10.65
CA ASN A 62 -6.05 0.00 -9.54
C ASN A 62 -5.74 1.13 -8.55
N ILE A 63 -4.57 1.79 -8.66
CA ILE A 63 -4.12 2.80 -7.70
C ILE A 63 -4.74 4.16 -8.02
N THR A 64 -5.41 4.76 -7.04
CA THR A 64 -6.02 6.09 -7.15
C THR A 64 -5.21 7.17 -6.42
N LEU A 65 -4.73 6.88 -5.21
CA LEU A 65 -3.93 7.81 -4.40
C LEU A 65 -2.88 7.06 -3.61
N LEU A 66 -1.68 7.65 -3.55
CA LEU A 66 -0.61 7.27 -2.63
C LEU A 66 -0.38 8.41 -1.64
N GLN A 67 -0.49 8.11 -0.34
CA GLN A 67 -0.26 9.09 0.72
C GLN A 67 0.67 8.50 1.78
N SER A 68 1.73 9.23 2.11
CA SER A 68 2.55 8.91 3.29
C SER A 68 1.73 9.16 4.55
N VAL A 69 1.74 8.19 5.47
CA VAL A 69 1.15 8.38 6.80
C VAL A 69 2.24 8.45 7.85
N SER A 70 2.31 9.61 8.49
CA SER A 70 3.02 9.77 9.76
C SER A 70 2.15 9.16 10.86
N ASN A 71 2.76 8.37 11.75
CA ASN A 71 2.16 8.11 13.07
C ASN A 71 2.44 9.29 14.00
#